data_AF-A0A955DT42-F1
#
_entry.id   AF-A0A955DT42-F1
#
_cell.length_a   1.000
_cell.length_b   1.000
_cell.length_c   1.000
_cell.angle_alpha   90.00
_cell.angle_beta   90.00
_cell.angle_gamma   90.00
#
_symmetry.space_group_name_H-M   'P 1'
#
loop_
_entity.id
_entity.type
_entity.pdbx_description
1 polymer ?
#
loop_
_entity_poly.entity_id
_entity_poly.type
_entity_poly.pdbx_seq_one_letter_code
_entity_poly.pdbx_strand_id
1 'polypeptide(L)'
;MSSIEPGQRIAVVGAGVSGLVAAYLLGRRHDVTVFEAGDRIGGHTHTIDVETEDGRHAVDTGFIVSNERNYPLFTALLRDLGVETQASEMSF
;
A
#
# COMPACT_ATOMS: atom_id res chain seq x y z
N MET A 1 14.03 26.19 0.08
CA MET A 1 13.89 24.84 0.68
C MET A 1 15.25 24.18 0.64
N SER A 2 15.70 23.57 1.74
CA SER A 2 16.95 22.80 1.78
C SER A 2 16.86 21.63 0.78
N SER A 3 17.92 21.36 0.02
CA SER A 3 18.02 20.12 -0.76
C SER A 3 18.13 18.93 0.19
N ILE A 4 17.55 17.79 -0.22
CA ILE A 4 17.74 16.50 0.47
C ILE A 4 18.84 15.76 -0.28
N GLU A 5 20.01 15.66 0.35
CA GLU A 5 21.17 14.94 -0.18
C GLU A 5 20.98 13.42 -0.07
N PRO A 6 21.57 12.61 -0.98
CA PRO A 6 21.57 11.15 -0.86
C PRO A 6 22.16 10.66 0.48
N GLY A 7 21.72 9.50 0.95
CA GLY A 7 22.25 8.86 2.16
C GLY A 7 21.77 9.44 3.50
N GLN A 8 20.82 10.38 3.48
CA GLN A 8 20.18 10.88 4.70
C GLN A 8 19.40 9.78 5.45
N ARG A 9 19.29 9.94 6.78
CA ARG A 9 18.44 9.11 7.65
C ARG A 9 17.06 9.76 7.75
N ILE A 10 16.01 9.05 7.36
CA ILE A 10 14.64 9.56 7.28
C ILE A 10 13.72 8.65 8.10
N ALA A 11 12.92 9.26 8.97
CA ALA A 11 11.85 8.57 9.68
C ALA A 11 10.51 8.81 8.94
N VAL A 12 9.80 7.73 8.64
CA VAL A 12 8.40 7.77 8.18
C VAL A 12 7.52 7.28 9.31
N VAL A 13 6.54 8.10 9.73
CA VAL A 13 5.61 7.75 10.81
C VAL A 13 4.26 7.38 10.21
N GLY A 14 3.85 6.13 10.43
CA GLY A 14 2.69 5.47 9.84
C GLY A 14 3.07 4.55 8.69
N ALA A 15 2.68 3.29 8.77
CA ALA A 15 2.85 2.26 7.74
C ALA A 15 1.55 1.99 6.96
N GLY A 16 0.69 3.00 6.79
CA GLY A 16 -0.38 2.97 5.79
C GLY A 16 0.16 3.06 4.36
N VAL A 17 -0.72 2.94 3.35
CA VAL A 17 -0.32 2.98 1.94
C VAL A 17 0.54 4.21 1.58
N SER A 18 0.21 5.39 2.10
CA SER A 18 0.98 6.61 1.85
C SER A 18 2.40 6.55 2.44
N GLY A 19 2.53 6.08 3.67
CA GLY A 19 3.81 5.93 4.35
C GLY A 19 4.70 4.88 3.71
N LEU A 20 4.12 3.73 3.33
CA LEU A 20 4.84 2.67 2.63
C LEU A 20 5.31 3.10 1.24
N VAL A 21 4.49 3.84 0.49
CA VAL A 21 4.91 4.39 -0.82
C VAL A 21 5.99 5.45 -0.65
N ALA A 22 5.86 6.33 0.34
CA ALA A 22 6.91 7.30 0.65
C ALA A 22 8.24 6.61 1.00
N ALA A 23 8.19 5.60 1.87
CA ALA A 23 9.36 4.81 2.25
C ALA A 23 9.97 4.04 1.06
N TYR A 24 9.14 3.43 0.21
CA TYR A 24 9.57 2.73 -0.99
C TYR A 24 10.34 3.65 -1.95
N LEU A 25 9.85 4.88 -2.18
CA LEU A 25 10.50 5.84 -3.07
C LEU A 25 11.75 6.46 -2.44
N LEU A 26 11.70 6.83 -1.16
CA LEU A 26 12.84 7.41 -0.44
C LEU A 26 13.97 6.40 -0.23
N GLY A 27 13.63 5.15 0.07
CA GLY A 27 14.58 4.05 0.34
C GLY A 27 15.49 3.73 -0.83
N ARG A 28 15.17 4.18 -2.05
CA ARG A 28 16.05 4.06 -3.23
C ARG A 28 17.33 4.89 -3.10
N ARG A 29 17.36 5.90 -2.22
CA ARG A 29 18.52 6.82 -2.07
C ARG A 29 18.87 7.18 -0.64
N HIS A 30 18.06 6.79 0.34
CA HIS A 30 18.15 7.23 1.73
C HIS A 30 17.99 6.02 2.67
N ASP A 31 18.51 6.15 3.90
CA ASP A 31 18.30 5.19 4.97
C ASP A 31 16.96 5.51 5.65
N VAL A 32 15.95 4.67 5.43
CA VAL A 32 14.57 4.93 5.86
C VAL A 32 14.17 3.98 6.97
N THR A 33 13.72 4.54 8.10
CA THR A 33 13.06 3.78 9.17
C THR A 33 11.57 4.12 9.19
N VAL A 34 10.71 3.10 9.18
CA VAL A 34 9.26 3.25 9.26
C VAL A 34 8.80 2.89 10.68
N PHE A 35 7.99 3.75 11.29
CA PHE A 35 7.38 3.53 12.60
C PHE A 35 5.87 3.35 12.42
N GLU A 36 5.31 2.27 12.95
CA GLU A 36 3.87 2.00 12.97
C GLU A 36 3.42 1.83 14.42
N ALA A 37 2.23 2.34 14.74
CA ALA A 37 1.65 2.24 16.07
C ALA A 37 0.94 0.90 16.29
N GLY A 38 0.34 0.33 15.23
CA GLY A 38 -0.30 -0.98 15.23
C GLY A 38 0.67 -2.15 15.15
N ASP A 39 0.11 -3.34 15.24
CA ASP A 39 0.80 -4.63 15.07
C ASP A 39 0.91 -5.08 13.60
N ARG A 40 0.31 -4.32 12.68
CA ARG A 40 0.24 -4.64 11.25
C ARG A 40 0.50 -3.42 10.39
N ILE A 41 1.20 -3.63 9.28
CA ILE A 41 1.36 -2.63 8.21
C ILE A 41 0.13 -2.61 7.29
N GLY A 42 -0.07 -1.50 6.57
CA GLY A 42 -1.13 -1.30 5.58
C GLY A 42 -2.22 -0.32 6.02
N GLY A 43 -2.42 -0.12 7.32
CA GLY A 43 -3.48 0.76 7.83
C GLY A 43 -4.86 0.31 7.33
N HIS A 44 -5.54 1.16 6.55
CA HIS A 44 -6.86 0.82 5.96
C HIS A 44 -6.82 -0.23 4.84
N THR A 45 -5.65 -0.60 4.28
CA THR A 45 -5.58 -1.76 3.38
C THR A 45 -5.52 -3.02 4.24
N HIS A 46 -6.64 -3.73 4.37
CA HIS A 46 -6.80 -4.83 5.31
C HIS A 46 -7.50 -6.00 4.65
N THR A 47 -6.78 -7.12 4.52
CA THR A 47 -7.28 -8.38 4.01
C THR A 47 -7.24 -9.40 5.15
N ILE A 48 -8.35 -10.10 5.36
CA ILE A 48 -8.44 -11.19 6.34
C ILE A 48 -8.77 -12.49 5.63
N ASP A 49 -8.30 -13.60 6.18
CA ASP A 49 -8.71 -14.92 5.74
C ASP A 49 -9.99 -15.34 6.46
N VAL A 50 -10.99 -15.79 5.69
CA VAL A 50 -12.27 -16.28 6.18
C VAL A 50 -12.47 -17.71 5.71
N GLU A 51 -12.73 -18.62 6.64
CA GLU A 51 -13.10 -20.01 6.35
C GLU A 51 -14.61 -20.11 6.06
N THR A 52 -14.96 -20.73 4.93
CA THR A 52 -16.34 -21.00 4.51
C THR A 52 -16.50 -22.47 4.10
N GLU A 53 -17.73 -22.92 3.82
CA GLU A 53 -17.97 -24.28 3.30
C GLU A 53 -17.27 -24.52 1.94
N ASP A 54 -17.08 -23.47 1.15
CA ASP A 54 -16.43 -23.50 -0.16
C ASP A 54 -14.90 -23.35 -0.09
N GLY A 55 -14.35 -23.16 1.12
CA GLY A 55 -12.92 -23.04 1.39
C GLY A 55 -12.51 -21.73 2.08
N ARG A 56 -11.21 -21.46 2.08
CA ARG A 56 -10.59 -20.26 2.66
C ARG A 56 -10.55 -19.12 1.63
N HIS A 57 -11.08 -17.97 2.00
CA HIS A 57 -11.14 -16.79 1.15
C HIS A 57 -10.42 -15.59 1.78
N ALA A 58 -9.64 -14.88 0.97
CA ALA A 58 -9.08 -13.59 1.33
C ALA A 58 -10.15 -12.49 1.10
N VAL A 59 -10.53 -11.78 2.16
CA VAL A 59 -11.58 -10.76 2.16
C VAL A 59 -11.00 -9.41 2.55
N ASP A 60 -11.10 -8.43 1.65
CA ASP A 60 -10.72 -7.05 1.95
C ASP A 60 -11.82 -6.36 2.77
N THR A 61 -11.49 -5.87 3.96
CA THR A 61 -12.44 -5.20 4.86
C THR A 61 -12.25 -3.68 4.94
N GLY A 62 -11.33 -3.14 4.15
CA GLY A 62 -11.00 -1.72 4.14
C GLY A 62 -11.00 -1.16 2.72
N PHE A 63 -9.83 -1.01 2.12
CA PHE A 63 -9.72 -0.63 0.72
C PHE A 63 -9.98 -1.85 -0.20
N ILE A 64 -11.11 -1.85 -0.90
CA ILE A 64 -11.59 -3.02 -1.67
C ILE A 64 -11.58 -2.85 -3.19
N VAL A 65 -11.61 -1.61 -3.70
CA VAL A 65 -11.71 -1.34 -5.14
C VAL A 65 -10.95 -0.09 -5.54
N SER A 66 -10.34 -0.14 -6.71
CA SER A 66 -9.72 1.00 -7.38
C SER A 66 -10.06 0.97 -8.87
N ASN A 67 -9.80 2.07 -9.58
CA ASN A 67 -9.92 2.11 -11.03
C ASN A 67 -8.85 3.00 -11.66
N GLU A 68 -8.48 2.70 -12.90
CA GLU A 68 -7.36 3.38 -13.57
C GLU A 68 -7.59 4.89 -13.75
N ARG A 69 -8.84 5.31 -13.93
CA ARG A 69 -9.21 6.72 -14.15
C ARG A 69 -8.96 7.57 -12.90
N ASN A 70 -9.35 7.08 -11.73
CA ASN A 70 -9.29 7.82 -10.48
C ASN A 70 -7.99 7.56 -9.71
N TYR A 71 -7.28 6.47 -10.01
CA TYR A 71 -6.08 6.03 -9.31
C TYR A 71 -4.89 5.80 -10.25
N PRO A 72 -4.52 6.75 -11.12
CA PRO A 72 -3.49 6.53 -12.13
C PRO A 72 -2.11 6.24 -11.51
N LEU A 73 -1.74 6.94 -10.43
CA LEU A 73 -0.46 6.72 -9.73
C LEU A 73 -0.42 5.39 -8.98
N PHE A 74 -1.52 5.02 -8.33
CA PHE A 74 -1.60 3.73 -7.64
C PHE A 74 -1.62 2.57 -8.63
N THR A 75 -2.31 2.70 -9.75
CA THR A 75 -2.29 1.71 -10.85
C THR A 75 -0.87 1.55 -11.41
N ALA A 76 -0.14 2.65 -11.60
CA ALA A 76 1.25 2.60 -12.04
C ALA A 76 2.15 1.91 -10.99
N LEU A 77 1.93 2.17 -9.70
CA LEU A 77 2.64 1.48 -8.62
C LEU A 77 2.36 -0.02 -8.63
N LEU A 78 1.09 -0.44 -8.72
CA LEU A 78 0.75 -1.87 -8.78
C LEU A 78 1.44 -2.55 -9.97
N ARG A 79 1.49 -1.88 -11.12
CA ARG A 79 2.22 -2.37 -12.30
C ARG A 79 3.73 -2.46 -12.06
N ASP A 80 4.36 -1.46 -11.44
CA ASP A 80 5.79 -1.49 -11.07
C ASP A 80 6.10 -2.67 -10.13
N LEU A 81 5.18 -2.95 -9.21
CA LEU A 81 5.29 -4.05 -8.26
C LEU A 81 4.85 -5.41 -8.82
N GLY A 82 4.33 -5.47 -10.06
CA GLY A 82 3.82 -6.71 -10.66
C GLY A 82 2.55 -7.27 -9.99
N VAL A 83 1.76 -6.42 -9.34
CA VAL A 83 0.51 -6.81 -8.67
C VAL A 83 -0.63 -6.86 -9.69
N GLU A 84 -1.26 -8.02 -9.81
CA GLU A 84 -2.41 -8.24 -10.69
C GLU A 84 -3.67 -7.57 -10.14
N THR A 85 -4.55 -7.14 -11.05
CA THR A 85 -5.87 -6.60 -10.72
C THR A 85 -6.95 -7.42 -11.40
N GLN A 86 -8.11 -7.51 -10.76
CA GLN A 86 -9.28 -8.19 -11.30
C GLN A 86 -10.40 -7.17 -11.55
N ALA A 87 -11.10 -7.30 -12.67
CA ALA A 87 -12.30 -6.53 -12.92
C ALA A 87 -13.39 -6.91 -11.91
N SER A 88 -14.02 -5.90 -11.31
CA SER A 88 -15.14 -6.06 -10.38
C SER A 88 -16.26 -5.10 -10.77
N GLU A 89 -17.49 -5.58 -10.68
CA GLU A 89 -18.67 -4.75 -10.89
C GLU A 89 -19.16 -4.23 -9.54
N MET A 90 -19.11 -2.91 -9.36
CA MET A 90 -19.61 -2.22 -8.17
C MET A 90 -20.88 -1.42 -8.50
N SER A 91 -21.77 -2.04 -9.28
CA SER A 91 -23.12 -1.53 -9.55
C SER A 91 -24.07 -1.99 -8.44
N PHE A 92 -25.15 -1.22 -8.24
CA PHE A 92 -26.25 -1.55 -7.32
C PHE A 92 -27.43 -2.09 -8.13
#